data_AF-A0A9W4Q490-F1
#
_entry.id   AF-A0A9W4Q490-F1
#
_cell.length_a   1.000
_cell.length_b   1.000
_cell.length_c   1.000
_cell.angle_alpha   90.00
_cell.angle_beta   90.00
_cell.angle_gamma   90.00
#
_symmetry.space_group_name_H-M   'P 1'
#
loop_
_entity.id
_entity.type
_entity.pdbx_description
1 polymer ?
#
loop_
_entity_poly.entity_id
_entity_poly.type
_entity_poly.pdbx_seq_one_letter_code
_entity_poly.pdbx_strand_id
1 'polypeptide(L)' 'MAEPLILQGWQIVDEANRALSKEKESGFVAPAHLFLKSNIESDGGPKNIYDPGNGYADAYAKIWGVK' A
#
# COMPACT_ATOMS: atom_id res chain seq x y z
N MET A 1 -5.97 11.90 -7.35
CA MET A 1 -6.00 10.53 -6.81
C MET A 1 -4.90 10.46 -5.77
N ALA A 2 -5.16 9.91 -4.58
CA ALA A 2 -4.10 9.62 -3.64
C ALA A 2 -3.28 8.46 -4.21
N GLU A 3 -2.01 8.68 -4.54
CA GLU A 3 -1.09 7.60 -4.91
C GLU A 3 -0.04 7.48 -3.80
N PRO A 4 -0.35 6.74 -2.71
CA PRO A 4 0.56 6.58 -1.59
C PRO A 4 1.80 5.80 -2.03
N LEU A 5 2.91 6.54 -2.18
CA LEU A 5 4.18 6.02 -2.72
C LEU A 5 4.66 4.77 -1.97
N ILE A 6 4.56 4.77 -0.64
CA ILE A 6 5.05 3.66 0.19
C ILE A 6 4.20 2.42 -0.07
N LEU A 7 2.86 2.51 0.08
CA LEU A 7 1.95 1.39 -0.20
C LEU A 7 2.14 0.82 -1.62
N GLN A 8 2.27 1.68 -2.64
CA GLN A 8 2.52 1.24 -4.01
C GLN A 8 3.86 0.52 -4.14
N GLY A 9 4.91 0.99 -3.46
CA GLY A 9 6.19 0.31 -3.39
C GLY A 9 6.06 -1.12 -2.85
N TRP A 10 5.28 -1.32 -1.78
CA TRP A 10 5.03 -2.65 -1.23
C TRP A 10 4.25 -3.56 -2.20
N GLN A 11 3.25 -3.02 -2.91
CA GLN A 11 2.52 -3.75 -3.96
C GLN A 11 3.45 -4.18 -5.10
N ILE A 12 4.32 -3.30 -5.57
CA ILE A 12 5.30 -3.61 -6.63
C ILE A 12 6.23 -4.74 -6.18
N VAL A 13 6.71 -4.68 -4.93
CA VAL A 13 7.57 -5.75 -4.37
C VAL A 13 6.81 -7.07 -4.28
N ASP A 14 5.53 -7.07 -3.89
CA ASP A 14 4.73 -8.29 -3.85
C ASP A 14 4.57 -8.92 -5.24
N GLU A 15 4.22 -8.13 -6.26
CA GLU A 15 4.09 -8.63 -7.63
C GLU A 15 5.43 -9.12 -8.20
N ALA A 16 6.52 -8.44 -7.88
CA ALA A 16 7.86 -8.89 -8.26
C ALA A 16 8.21 -10.23 -7.59
N ASN A 17 7.94 -10.38 -6.29
CA ASN A 17 8.17 -11.62 -5.55
C ASN A 17 7.36 -12.79 -6.14
N ARG A 18 6.08 -12.55 -6.48
CA ARG A 18 5.22 -13.53 -7.15
C ARG A 18 5.78 -13.96 -8.49
N ALA A 19 6.13 -12.99 -9.35
CA ALA A 19 6.66 -13.26 -10.68
C ALA A 19 7.97 -14.06 -10.64
N LEU A 20 8.89 -13.68 -9.75
CA LEU A 20 10.17 -14.39 -9.55
C LEU A 20 9.96 -15.82 -8.99
N SER A 21 8.92 -16.02 -8.20
CA SER A 21 8.54 -17.31 -7.62
C SER A 21 7.63 -18.15 -8.52
N LYS A 22 7.31 -17.67 -9.74
CA LYS A 22 6.35 -18.29 -10.68
C LYS A 22 4.96 -18.48 -10.08
N GLU A 23 4.59 -17.64 -9.12
CA GLU A 23 3.22 -17.57 -8.61
C GLU A 23 2.35 -16.75 -9.56
N LYS A 24 1.03 -16.92 -9.43
CA LYS A 24 0.06 -16.07 -10.10
C LYS A 24 0.11 -14.65 -9.52
N GLU A 25 -0.09 -13.65 -10.37
CA GLU A 25 -0.31 -12.26 -9.98
C GLU A 25 -1.46 -12.15 -8.96
N SER A 26 -1.38 -11.18 -8.04
CA SER A 26 -2.39 -11.08 -6.98
C SER A 26 -3.78 -10.69 -7.50
N GLY A 27 -3.84 -10.00 -8.66
CA GLY A 27 -5.04 -9.36 -9.18
C GLY A 27 -5.55 -8.22 -8.29
N PHE A 28 -4.76 -7.79 -7.30
CA PHE A 28 -5.15 -6.75 -6.36
C PHE A 28 -5.21 -5.38 -7.04
N VAL A 29 -6.30 -4.66 -6.78
CA VAL A 29 -6.49 -3.27 -7.20
C VAL A 29 -6.78 -2.46 -5.96
N ALA A 30 -5.94 -1.45 -5.70
CA ALA A 30 -6.13 -0.57 -4.55
C ALA A 30 -7.48 0.19 -4.68
N PRO A 31 -8.31 0.21 -3.62
CA PRO A 31 -9.52 1.02 -3.63
C PRO A 31 -9.16 2.51 -3.70
N ALA A 32 -9.97 3.29 -4.43
CA ALA A 32 -9.77 4.73 -4.51
C ALA A 32 -9.99 5.40 -3.14
N HIS A 33 -9.10 6.31 -2.77
CA HIS A 33 -9.25 7.18 -1.60
C HIS A 33 -9.47 8.63 -2.03
N LEU A 34 -10.54 9.26 -1.54
CA LEU A 34 -10.91 10.63 -1.90
C LEU A 34 -10.50 11.61 -0.80
N PHE A 35 -9.71 12.62 -1.17
CA PHE A 35 -9.39 13.73 -0.28
C PHE A 35 -10.46 14.81 -0.32
N LEU A 36 -10.88 15.22 0.86
CA LEU A 36 -11.83 16.28 1.16
C LEU A 36 -11.16 17.26 2.12
N LYS A 37 -11.67 18.49 2.19
CA LYS A 37 -11.21 19.45 3.21
C LYS A 37 -11.32 18.90 4.64
N SER A 38 -12.28 18.01 4.89
CA SER A 38 -12.54 17.42 6.21
C SER A 38 -11.60 16.27 6.60
N ASN A 39 -10.86 15.66 5.67
CA ASN A 39 -9.94 14.54 5.98
C ASN A 39 -8.47 14.82 5.62
N ILE A 40 -8.17 15.92 4.93
CA ILE A 40 -6.81 16.19 4.46
C ILE A 40 -5.79 16.33 5.60
N GLU A 41 -6.19 16.91 6.74
CA GLU A 41 -5.31 17.05 7.90
C GLU A 41 -5.02 15.72 8.60
N SER A 42 -6.04 14.86 8.73
CA SER A 42 -5.88 13.54 9.34
C SER A 42 -5.09 12.59 8.45
N ASP A 43 -5.37 12.61 7.14
CA ASP A 43 -4.80 11.65 6.20
C ASP A 43 -3.36 11.99 5.79
N GLY A 44 -3.04 13.28 5.66
CA GLY A 44 -1.68 13.73 5.32
C GLY A 44 -0.77 13.90 6.54
N GLY A 45 -1.35 14.07 7.74
CA GLY A 45 -0.60 14.34 8.96
C GLY A 45 0.33 15.57 8.87
N PRO A 46 1.31 15.70 9.78
CA PRO A 46 2.18 16.88 9.89
C PRO A 46 3.05 17.15 8.65
N LYS A 47 3.26 16.14 7.81
CA LYS A 47 4.10 16.23 6.60
C LYS A 47 3.29 16.34 5.31
N ASN A 48 1.95 16.32 5.40
CA ASN A 48 1.07 16.25 4.25
C ASN A 48 1.39 15.08 3.30
N ILE A 49 1.74 13.93 3.89
CA ILE A 49 2.06 12.68 3.20
C ILE A 49 1.01 11.65 3.60
N TYR A 50 0.30 11.13 2.61
CA TYR A 50 -0.64 10.04 2.83
C TYR A 50 0.08 8.71 2.85
N ASP A 51 0.07 8.07 4.02
CA ASP A 51 0.48 6.68 4.22
C ASP A 51 -0.62 5.97 5.04
N PRO A 52 -1.41 5.07 4.43
CA PRO A 52 -2.59 4.51 5.09
C PRO A 52 -2.20 3.62 6.27
N GLY A 53 -2.69 3.97 7.47
CA GLY A 53 -2.50 3.21 8.70
C GLY A 53 -3.33 1.91 8.79
N ASN A 54 -3.60 1.23 7.68
CA ASN A 54 -4.44 0.03 7.63
C ASN A 54 -3.66 -1.29 7.88
N GLY A 55 -2.37 -1.20 8.22
CA GLY A 55 -1.52 -2.37 8.51
C GLY A 55 -1.02 -3.12 7.26
N TYR A 56 -1.02 -2.50 6.08
CA TYR A 56 -0.59 -3.17 4.84
C TYR A 56 0.82 -3.75 4.91
N ALA A 57 1.77 -3.06 5.56
CA ALA A 57 3.15 -3.52 5.67
C ALA A 57 3.25 -4.86 6.42
N ASP A 58 2.52 -5.00 7.53
CA ASP A 58 2.46 -6.25 8.30
C ASP A 58 1.79 -7.37 7.50
N ALA A 59 0.77 -7.04 6.71
CA ALA A 59 0.10 -8.00 5.83
C ALA A 59 1.07 -8.58 4.78
N TYR A 60 1.85 -7.73 4.11
CA TYR A 60 2.86 -8.18 3.16
C TYR A 60 4.01 -8.93 3.82
N ALA A 61 4.52 -8.45 4.96
CA ALA A 61 5.54 -9.16 5.72
C ALA A 61 5.10 -10.60 6.05
N LYS A 62 3.82 -10.78 6.44
CA LYS A 62 3.23 -12.09 6.66
C LYS A 62 3.13 -12.94 5.39
N ILE A 63 2.77 -12.35 4.24
CA ILE A 63 2.72 -13.05 2.94
C ILE A 63 4.13 -13.57 2.58
N TRP A 64 5.17 -12.77 2.79
CA TRP A 64 6.54 -13.12 2.46
C TRP A 64 7.23 -14.01 3.51
N GLY A 65 6.59 -14.24 4.67
CA GLY A 65 7.13 -15.05 5.76
C GLY A 65 8.31 -14.41 6.49
N VAL A 66 8.45 -13.08 6.41
CA VAL A 66 9.46 -12.33 7.15
C VAL A 66 8.91 -11.89 8.51
N LYS A 67 9.70 -12.09 9.57
CA LYS A 67 9.37 -11.74 10.97
C LYS A 67 10.35 -10.69 11.47
#